data_AF-A0A7K0YEP7-F1
#
_entry.id   AF-A0A7K0YEP7-F1
#
_cell.length_a   1.000
_cell.length_b   1.000
_cell.length_c   1.000
_cell.angle_alpha   90.00
_cell.angle_beta   90.00
_cell.angle_gamma   90.00
#
_symmetry.space_group_name_H-M   'P 1'
#
loop_
_entity.id
_entity.type
_entity.pdbx_description
1 polymer ?
#
loop_
_entity_poly.entity_id
_entity_poly.type
_entity_poly.pdbx_seq_one_letter_code
_entity_poly.pdbx_strand_id
1 'polypeptide(L)'
;MAKAKSVGDGSGSTILAGVTLSRTLPPLLPANFLSRSALVDSFTFEAPGTTLIVGPIGYGKTSLATEIAQRNPGRTFWYTMVDEDSPARFNSHVIQSVRNVIPDFAPWFNNQIQIEPMELIVKFSNELTTRKGDYIFIVDNRRTKDAQDFAVAAQMIRSLPRNLHLIQIRRNTPGSPVGEMAPTGNFQTIGPSELRFTSNEVQQILAINGLSVDSDETNKIMKSAQGWPAAVQLIARGLSKGAQFDTSAEEISSSIEPLRLIVEEVVRGLTDEEKTQLVPLSAVTDFTSELAQKILGKNFSQHQIDSWAFEGSLLSKSSSDEPYYKIHSLIREALYAELAKNEEKLHQAHRTASQYYEENLNPTLSMEHAFFSKDYQRFERLFRVG
;
A
#
# COMPACT_ATOMS: atom_id res chain seq x y z
N MET A 1 -38.80 28.30 28.51
CA MET A 1 -37.39 28.30 29.00
C MET A 1 -36.95 26.86 29.19
N ALA A 2 -36.17 26.34 28.25
CA ALA A 2 -35.34 25.14 28.42
C ALA A 2 -34.20 25.26 27.41
N LYS A 3 -32.98 25.55 27.90
CA LYS A 3 -31.77 25.62 27.08
C LYS A 3 -31.38 24.20 26.67
N ALA A 4 -31.40 23.93 25.37
CA ALA A 4 -30.73 22.76 24.81
C ALA A 4 -29.21 22.95 24.98
N LYS A 5 -28.55 21.97 25.61
CA LYS A 5 -27.10 21.85 25.66
C LYS A 5 -26.59 21.56 24.25
N SER A 6 -25.70 22.42 23.75
CA SER A 6 -24.90 22.12 22.56
C SER A 6 -23.95 20.97 22.89
N VAL A 7 -24.08 19.88 22.14
CA VAL A 7 -23.08 18.82 22.06
C VAL A 7 -21.86 19.43 21.39
N GLY A 8 -20.70 19.30 22.04
CA GLY A 8 -19.44 19.91 21.61
C GLY A 8 -18.94 19.36 20.28
N ASP A 9 -18.39 20.27 19.48
CA ASP A 9 -17.58 19.97 18.30
C ASP A 9 -16.44 19.01 18.66
N GLY A 10 -16.46 17.83 18.04
CA GLY A 10 -15.36 16.88 18.07
C GLY A 10 -14.20 17.43 17.24
N SER A 11 -13.02 17.45 17.85
CA SER A 11 -11.72 17.79 17.25
C SER A 11 -11.43 16.95 16.01
N GLY A 12 -11.75 17.46 14.82
CA GLY A 12 -11.25 16.93 13.56
C GLY A 12 -9.76 17.26 13.44
N SER A 13 -8.89 16.25 13.50
CA SER A 13 -7.47 16.41 13.20
C SER A 13 -7.32 16.94 11.78
N THR A 14 -6.84 18.17 11.62
CA THR A 14 -6.68 18.80 10.31
C THR A 14 -5.58 18.07 9.55
N ILE A 15 -5.90 17.51 8.38
CA ILE A 15 -4.94 16.83 7.50
C ILE A 15 -3.96 17.88 6.98
N LEU A 16 -2.66 17.60 7.10
CA LEU A 16 -1.62 18.49 6.60
C LEU A 16 -1.67 18.64 5.07
N ALA A 17 -1.36 19.83 4.58
CA ALA A 17 -1.35 20.12 3.15
C ALA A 17 -0.39 19.18 2.38
N GLY A 18 -0.85 18.66 1.25
CA GLY A 18 -0.08 17.77 0.38
C GLY A 18 0.02 16.31 0.86
N VAL A 19 -0.66 15.96 1.96
CA VAL A 19 -0.70 14.59 2.50
C VAL A 19 -1.82 13.78 1.88
N THR A 20 -1.50 12.53 1.55
CA THR A 20 -2.48 11.50 1.19
C THR A 20 -2.65 10.54 2.36
N LEU A 21 -3.85 10.45 2.96
CA LEU A 21 -4.09 9.61 4.14
C LEU A 21 -3.87 8.11 3.88
N SER A 22 -4.12 7.62 2.66
CA SER A 22 -3.83 6.24 2.26
C SER A 22 -2.34 5.88 2.38
N ARG A 23 -1.47 6.88 2.52
CA ARG A 23 -0.02 6.73 2.71
C ARG A 23 0.42 6.94 4.16
N THR A 24 -0.46 7.39 5.06
CA THR A 24 -0.15 7.65 6.48
C THR A 24 -0.95 6.78 7.45
N LEU A 25 -1.80 5.90 6.92
CA LEU A 25 -2.56 4.90 7.65
C LEU A 25 -2.24 3.50 7.12
N PRO A 26 -2.24 2.47 7.99
CA PRO A 26 -2.14 1.10 7.55
C PRO A 26 -3.33 0.75 6.63
N PRO A 27 -3.12 -0.03 5.56
CA PRO A 27 -4.22 -0.51 4.73
C PRO A 27 -5.13 -1.44 5.54
N LEU A 28 -6.38 -1.64 5.11
CA LEU A 28 -7.22 -2.68 5.69
C LEU A 28 -6.73 -4.05 5.22
N LEU A 29 -6.63 -4.98 6.16
CA LEU A 29 -6.50 -6.38 5.81
C LEU A 29 -7.82 -6.87 5.22
N PRO A 30 -7.79 -7.61 4.10
CA PRO A 30 -9.02 -8.14 3.52
C PRO A 30 -9.63 -9.23 4.40
N ALA A 31 -10.90 -9.57 4.17
CA ALA A 31 -11.60 -10.55 5.02
C ALA A 31 -11.06 -11.97 4.87
N ASN A 32 -10.50 -12.30 3.69
CA ASN A 32 -9.82 -13.56 3.43
C ASN A 32 -8.32 -13.51 3.78
N PHE A 33 -7.86 -12.49 4.52
CA PHE A 33 -6.50 -12.43 5.02
C PHE A 33 -6.23 -13.63 5.93
N LEU A 34 -5.15 -14.36 5.63
CA LEU A 34 -4.63 -15.37 6.53
C LEU A 34 -3.71 -14.71 7.56
N SER A 35 -4.16 -14.64 8.81
CA SER A 35 -3.31 -14.21 9.93
C SER A 35 -2.08 -15.10 10.05
N ARG A 36 -0.91 -14.46 10.12
CA ARG A 36 0.38 -15.14 10.32
C ARG A 36 0.84 -14.97 11.76
N SER A 37 -0.04 -15.23 12.71
CA SER A 37 0.20 -15.00 14.14
C SER A 37 1.48 -15.65 14.65
N ALA A 38 1.68 -16.93 14.35
CA ALA A 38 2.89 -17.65 14.73
C ALA A 38 4.17 -16.99 14.19
N LEU A 39 4.13 -16.43 12.98
CA LEU A 39 5.26 -15.67 12.45
C LEU A 39 5.43 -14.35 13.21
N VAL A 40 4.37 -13.57 13.40
CA VAL A 40 4.44 -12.30 14.13
C VAL A 40 4.95 -12.48 15.55
N ASP A 41 4.48 -13.52 16.24
CA ASP A 41 4.85 -13.83 17.63
C ASP A 41 6.28 -14.39 17.74
N SER A 42 6.88 -14.83 16.63
CA SER A 42 8.28 -15.27 16.61
C SER A 42 9.29 -14.11 16.60
N PHE A 43 8.83 -12.86 16.47
CA PHE A 43 9.66 -11.65 16.47
C PHE A 43 9.25 -10.68 17.59
N THR A 44 10.21 -9.93 18.11
CA THR A 44 9.98 -8.89 19.15
C THR A 44 10.08 -7.49 18.56
N PHE A 45 9.09 -6.64 18.85
CA PHE A 45 9.04 -5.25 18.36
C PHE A 45 9.28 -4.23 19.49
N GLU A 46 10.26 -4.50 20.36
CA GLU A 46 10.60 -3.64 21.51
C GLU A 46 11.47 -2.45 21.09
N ALA A 47 11.27 -1.32 21.76
CA ALA A 47 12.08 -0.13 21.57
C ALA A 47 13.29 -0.11 22.55
N PRO A 48 14.46 0.41 22.14
CA PRO A 48 14.80 0.77 20.77
C PRO A 48 15.10 -0.49 19.93
N GLY A 49 14.72 -0.46 18.66
CA GLY A 49 15.00 -1.58 17.75
C GLY A 49 14.64 -1.30 16.30
N THR A 50 15.14 -2.15 15.41
CA THR A 50 14.88 -2.08 13.97
C THR A 50 14.54 -3.48 13.44
N THR A 51 13.42 -3.60 12.75
CA THR A 51 13.05 -4.78 11.97
C THR A 51 13.07 -4.48 10.49
N LEU A 52 13.75 -5.30 9.71
CA LEU A 52 13.74 -5.22 8.27
C LEU A 52 12.86 -6.33 7.68
N ILE A 53 11.75 -5.97 7.02
CA ILE A 53 10.91 -6.91 6.27
C ILE A 53 11.32 -6.83 4.80
N VAL A 54 12.05 -7.84 4.32
CA VAL A 54 12.61 -7.88 2.96
C VAL A 54 11.99 -8.98 2.14
N GLY A 55 11.71 -8.68 0.89
CA GLY A 55 11.39 -9.68 -0.10
C GLY A 55 10.79 -9.08 -1.36
N PRO A 56 10.76 -9.84 -2.46
CA PRO A 56 10.19 -9.38 -3.71
C PRO A 56 8.72 -8.95 -3.60
N ILE A 57 8.21 -8.36 -4.68
CA ILE A 57 6.78 -8.06 -4.79
C ILE A 57 5.92 -9.32 -4.54
N GLY A 58 4.75 -9.16 -3.93
CA GLY A 58 3.85 -10.29 -3.67
C GLY A 58 4.24 -11.22 -2.50
N TYR A 59 5.34 -10.99 -1.79
CA TYR A 59 5.72 -11.77 -0.60
C TYR A 59 4.92 -11.41 0.68
N GLY A 60 3.80 -10.70 0.58
CA GLY A 60 2.95 -10.40 1.73
C GLY A 60 3.55 -9.43 2.77
N LYS A 61 4.66 -8.75 2.47
CA LYS A 61 5.36 -7.85 3.41
C LYS A 61 4.46 -6.77 4.01
N THR A 62 3.74 -6.04 3.16
CA THR A 62 2.82 -4.98 3.59
C THR A 62 1.70 -5.58 4.43
N SER A 63 1.17 -6.77 4.08
CA SER A 63 0.14 -7.46 4.85
C SER A 63 0.63 -7.88 6.24
N LEU A 64 1.84 -8.45 6.34
CA LEU A 64 2.46 -8.79 7.63
C LEU A 64 2.67 -7.55 8.51
N ALA A 65 3.19 -6.47 7.94
CA ALA A 65 3.39 -5.21 8.65
C ALA A 65 2.06 -4.58 9.10
N THR A 66 1.01 -4.73 8.29
CA THR A 66 -0.35 -4.27 8.63
C THR A 66 -0.92 -5.08 9.79
N GLU A 67 -0.72 -6.41 9.81
CA GLU A 67 -1.10 -7.24 10.96
C GLU A 67 -0.35 -6.82 12.23
N ILE A 68 0.95 -6.50 12.14
CA ILE A 68 1.72 -5.96 13.25
C ILE A 68 1.12 -4.62 13.74
N ALA A 69 0.73 -3.72 12.83
CA ALA A 69 0.09 -2.46 13.19
C ALA A 69 -1.24 -2.66 13.90
N GLN A 70 -2.09 -3.58 13.40
CA GLN A 70 -3.40 -3.87 14.00
C GLN A 70 -3.29 -4.51 15.39
N ARG A 71 -2.24 -5.28 15.66
CA ARG A 71 -1.94 -5.82 17.01
C ARG A 71 -1.41 -4.77 17.99
N ASN A 72 -0.98 -3.61 17.48
CA ASN A 72 -0.37 -2.53 18.26
C ASN A 72 -1.12 -1.20 18.05
N PRO A 73 -2.44 -1.14 18.29
CA PRO A 73 -3.22 0.07 18.07
C PRO A 73 -2.80 1.17 19.05
N GLY A 74 -2.86 2.43 18.62
CA GLY A 74 -2.54 3.58 19.46
C GLY A 74 -1.05 3.80 19.74
N ARG A 75 -0.15 2.94 19.23
CA ARG A 75 1.30 3.13 19.32
C ARG A 75 2.06 2.92 18.00
N THR A 76 1.34 2.70 16.90
CA THR A 76 1.94 2.43 15.59
C THR A 76 1.73 3.57 14.60
N PHE A 77 2.82 4.16 14.12
CA PHE A 77 2.80 5.13 13.02
C PHE A 77 3.03 4.39 11.70
N TRP A 78 2.33 4.79 10.64
CA TRP A 78 2.46 4.18 9.32
C TRP A 78 2.83 5.22 8.27
N TYR A 79 3.85 4.97 7.46
CA TYR A 79 4.17 5.81 6.31
C TYR A 79 4.54 4.97 5.09
N THR A 80 3.91 5.26 3.95
CA THR A 80 4.26 4.69 2.65
C THR A 80 5.08 5.69 1.83
N MET A 81 6.36 5.38 1.64
CA MET A 81 7.32 6.21 0.92
C MET A 81 7.33 5.86 -0.57
N VAL A 82 7.34 6.89 -1.43
CA VAL A 82 7.33 6.77 -2.90
C VAL A 82 8.37 7.71 -3.55
N ASP A 83 8.71 7.49 -4.81
CA ASP A 83 9.80 8.21 -5.51
C ASP A 83 9.45 9.69 -5.77
N GLU A 84 8.16 10.01 -5.83
CA GLU A 84 7.63 11.32 -6.20
C GLU A 84 7.58 12.31 -5.03
N ASP A 85 7.95 11.88 -3.82
CA ASP A 85 7.95 12.76 -2.66
C ASP A 85 9.06 13.80 -2.75
N SER A 86 8.66 15.08 -2.84
CA SER A 86 9.55 16.19 -2.49
C SER A 86 9.88 16.17 -0.99
N PRO A 87 10.97 16.81 -0.54
CA PRO A 87 11.30 16.93 0.88
C PRO A 87 10.13 17.46 1.74
N ALA A 88 9.41 18.46 1.24
CA ALA A 88 8.24 19.01 1.93
C ALA A 88 7.10 17.98 2.06
N ARG A 89 6.81 17.20 1.00
CA ARG A 89 5.78 16.14 1.07
C ARG A 89 6.20 15.03 2.00
N PHE A 90 7.46 14.60 1.95
CA PHE A 90 8.02 13.64 2.89
C PHE A 90 7.78 14.09 4.34
N ASN A 91 8.15 15.33 4.68
CA ASN A 91 7.97 15.87 6.02
C ASN A 91 6.50 15.89 6.46
N SER A 92 5.59 16.39 5.61
CA SER A 92 4.17 16.44 5.94
C SER A 92 3.58 15.03 6.16
N HIS A 93 3.98 14.04 5.37
CA HIS A 93 3.50 12.65 5.56
C HIS A 93 4.05 12.03 6.85
N VAL A 94 5.32 12.28 7.20
CA VAL A 94 5.92 11.80 8.46
C VAL A 94 5.24 12.43 9.68
N ILE A 95 4.96 13.74 9.66
CA ILE A 95 4.25 14.37 10.78
C ILE A 95 2.80 13.90 10.83
N GLN A 96 2.12 13.78 9.69
CA GLN A 96 0.74 13.29 9.67
C GLN A 96 0.63 11.84 10.18
N SER A 97 1.57 10.95 9.85
CA SER A 97 1.54 9.56 10.33
C SER A 97 1.60 9.46 11.84
N VAL A 98 2.34 10.35 12.51
CA VAL A 98 2.33 10.47 13.97
C VAL A 98 1.04 11.11 14.47
N ARG A 99 0.58 12.19 13.84
CA ARG A 99 -0.66 12.90 14.24
C ARG A 99 -1.92 12.05 14.15
N ASN A 100 -1.92 11.03 13.30
CA ASN A 100 -2.99 10.01 13.25
C ASN A 100 -3.10 9.21 14.57
N VAL A 101 -2.07 9.22 15.42
CA VAL A 101 -2.00 8.52 16.70
C VAL A 101 -1.84 9.48 17.89
N ILE A 102 -1.06 10.55 17.73
CA ILE A 102 -0.78 11.59 18.72
C ILE A 102 -1.19 12.96 18.12
N PRO A 103 -2.47 13.37 18.24
CA PRO A 103 -3.00 14.52 17.48
C PRO A 103 -2.27 15.85 17.69
N ASP A 104 -1.69 16.06 18.88
CA ASP A 104 -0.97 17.27 19.27
C ASP A 104 0.54 17.22 18.97
N PHE A 105 1.01 16.22 18.21
CA PHE A 105 2.42 16.06 17.89
C PHE A 105 2.95 17.15 16.94
N ALA A 106 4.17 17.59 17.18
CA ALA A 106 4.90 18.56 16.36
C ALA A 106 4.14 19.87 16.09
N PRO A 107 3.67 20.60 17.12
CA PRO A 107 2.99 21.88 16.93
C PRO A 107 3.87 22.93 16.23
N TRP A 108 5.20 22.81 16.40
CA TRP A 108 6.20 23.64 15.72
C TRP A 108 6.21 23.48 14.19
N PHE A 109 5.70 22.38 13.64
CA PHE A 109 5.65 22.14 12.20
C PHE A 109 4.64 23.05 11.49
N ASN A 110 3.59 23.50 12.18
CA ASN A 110 2.51 24.30 11.57
C ASN A 110 2.98 25.69 11.09
N ASN A 111 4.08 26.19 11.65
CA ASN A 111 4.60 27.54 11.36
C ASN A 111 5.89 27.51 10.51
N GLN A 112 6.30 26.34 10.00
CA GLN A 112 7.58 26.17 9.29
C GLN A 112 7.34 25.56 7.91
N ILE A 113 7.33 26.42 6.89
CA ILE A 113 7.01 26.06 5.50
C ILE A 113 8.16 25.27 4.83
N GLN A 114 9.40 25.40 5.33
CA GLN A 114 10.57 24.71 4.79
C GLN A 114 11.48 24.24 5.94
N ILE A 115 11.38 22.96 6.27
CA ILE A 115 12.31 22.26 7.16
C ILE A 115 13.04 21.24 6.31
N GLU A 116 14.36 21.16 6.43
CA GLU A 116 15.10 20.10 5.76
C GLU A 116 14.81 18.73 6.43
N PRO A 117 14.70 17.62 5.68
CA PRO A 117 14.35 16.31 6.25
C PRO A 117 15.21 15.92 7.45
N MET A 118 16.50 16.23 7.44
CA MET A 118 17.39 15.94 8.56
C MET A 118 17.04 16.72 9.84
N GLU A 119 16.69 18.00 9.70
CA GLU A 119 16.26 18.82 10.84
C GLU A 119 14.92 18.34 11.39
N LEU A 120 14.00 17.91 10.51
CA LEU A 120 12.73 17.30 10.90
C LEU A 120 12.97 16.09 11.80
N ILE A 121 13.85 15.18 11.41
CA ILE A 121 14.13 13.94 12.15
C ILE A 121 14.71 14.23 13.53
N VAL A 122 15.58 15.23 13.67
CA VAL A 122 16.10 15.64 14.98
C VAL A 122 14.99 16.18 15.87
N LYS A 123 14.17 17.11 15.37
CA LYS A 123 13.03 17.69 16.13
C LYS A 123 11.99 16.63 16.49
N PHE A 124 11.65 15.75 15.54
CA PHE A 124 10.79 14.58 15.72
C PHE A 124 11.30 13.70 16.86
N SER A 125 12.58 13.36 16.84
CA SER A 125 13.15 12.42 17.81
C SER A 125 13.22 13.01 19.21
N ASN A 126 13.56 14.30 19.31
CA ASN A 126 13.54 15.03 20.56
C ASN A 126 12.14 15.09 21.17
N GLU A 127 11.12 15.45 20.37
CA GLU A 127 9.74 15.49 20.87
C GLU A 127 9.22 14.10 21.24
N LEU A 128 9.43 13.09 20.41
CA LEU A 128 8.92 11.75 20.67
C LEU A 128 9.52 11.15 21.96
N THR A 129 10.79 11.45 22.26
CA THR A 129 11.44 11.03 23.52
C THR A 129 10.78 11.64 24.76
N THR A 130 10.10 12.79 24.65
CA THR A 130 9.36 13.40 25.76
C THR A 130 7.98 12.77 26.00
N ARG A 131 7.47 12.01 25.03
CA ARG A 131 6.17 11.32 25.13
C ARG A 131 6.35 10.01 25.92
N LYS A 132 5.36 9.68 26.74
CA LYS A 132 5.37 8.44 27.53
C LYS A 132 4.94 7.26 26.67
N GLY A 133 5.69 6.16 26.75
CA GLY A 133 5.39 4.89 26.08
C GLY A 133 6.34 4.59 24.93
N ASP A 134 6.27 3.34 24.46
CA ASP A 134 7.05 2.83 23.34
C ASP A 134 6.20 2.75 22.08
N TYR A 135 6.78 3.18 20.97
CA TYR A 135 6.12 3.33 19.68
C TYR A 135 6.75 2.42 18.62
N ILE A 136 5.96 2.11 17.59
CA ILE A 136 6.41 1.41 16.39
C ILE A 136 6.23 2.36 15.20
N PHE A 137 7.27 2.58 14.39
CA PHE A 137 7.13 3.28 13.13
C PHE A 137 7.33 2.31 11.98
N ILE A 138 6.28 2.05 11.22
CA ILE A 138 6.33 1.24 10.00
C ILE A 138 6.51 2.14 8.79
N VAL A 139 7.59 1.91 8.05
CA VAL A 139 7.89 2.59 6.79
C VAL A 139 7.80 1.58 5.64
N ASP A 140 6.72 1.65 4.85
CA ASP A 140 6.55 0.90 3.61
C ASP A 140 7.31 1.60 2.46
N ASN A 141 8.56 1.19 2.22
CA ASN A 141 9.38 1.80 1.17
C ASN A 141 9.08 1.18 -0.19
N ARG A 142 8.42 1.95 -1.05
CA ARG A 142 8.05 1.57 -2.42
C ARG A 142 8.89 2.24 -3.50
N ARG A 143 9.95 2.96 -3.12
CA ARG A 143 10.87 3.59 -4.07
C ARG A 143 11.54 2.56 -4.95
N THR A 144 11.69 2.89 -6.21
CA THR A 144 12.30 2.07 -7.25
C THR A 144 13.72 2.52 -7.58
N LYS A 145 14.09 3.76 -7.20
CA LYS A 145 15.44 4.28 -7.39
C LYS A 145 16.33 3.84 -6.22
N ASP A 146 17.13 2.80 -6.46
CA ASP A 146 17.96 2.13 -5.43
C ASP A 146 19.06 3.01 -4.78
N ALA A 147 19.33 4.25 -5.24
CA ALA A 147 20.69 4.81 -5.11
C ALA A 147 20.91 6.13 -4.34
N GLN A 148 19.92 6.84 -3.77
CA GLN A 148 20.23 8.12 -3.07
C GLN A 148 19.61 8.33 -1.67
N ASP A 149 18.65 7.50 -1.24
CA ASP A 149 17.96 7.72 0.04
C ASP A 149 18.60 7.04 1.25
N PHE A 150 19.67 6.26 1.04
CA PHE A 150 20.25 5.47 2.11
C PHE A 150 20.94 6.32 3.18
N ALA A 151 21.59 7.43 2.82
CA ALA A 151 22.24 8.30 3.80
C ALA A 151 21.25 8.90 4.80
N VAL A 152 20.10 9.37 4.31
CA VAL A 152 19.02 9.92 5.14
C VAL A 152 18.34 8.82 5.96
N ALA A 153 18.09 7.64 5.37
CA ALA A 153 17.51 6.50 6.09
C ALA A 153 18.45 5.92 7.16
N ALA A 154 19.75 5.80 6.87
CA ALA A 154 20.76 5.34 7.82
C ALA A 154 20.95 6.36 8.95
N GLN A 155 20.90 7.66 8.64
CA GLN A 155 20.97 8.68 9.68
C GLN A 155 19.67 8.79 10.49
N MET A 156 18.51 8.53 9.89
CA MET A 156 17.25 8.34 10.63
C MET A 156 17.38 7.19 11.62
N ILE A 157 17.90 6.04 11.18
CA ILE A 157 18.17 4.88 12.04
C ILE A 157 19.11 5.26 13.21
N ARG A 158 20.17 6.03 12.95
CA ARG A 158 21.10 6.53 14.00
C ARG A 158 20.49 7.55 14.95
N SER A 159 19.43 8.23 14.53
CA SER A 159 18.76 9.27 15.32
C SER A 159 17.46 8.77 15.92
N LEU A 160 17.13 7.48 15.82
CA LEU A 160 15.90 6.93 16.38
C LEU A 160 15.82 7.21 17.88
N PRO A 161 14.71 7.75 18.38
CA PRO A 161 14.54 7.97 19.80
C PRO A 161 14.44 6.62 20.53
N ARG A 162 14.84 6.59 21.80
CA ARG A 162 14.97 5.34 22.58
C ARG A 162 13.65 4.59 22.77
N ASN A 163 12.52 5.28 22.63
CA ASN A 163 11.18 4.74 22.74
C ASN A 163 10.54 4.43 21.37
N LEU A 164 11.35 4.19 20.32
CA LEU A 164 10.86 3.83 18.99
C LEU A 164 11.48 2.53 18.47
N HIS A 165 10.62 1.65 17.97
CA HIS A 165 10.99 0.51 17.13
C HIS A 165 10.66 0.82 15.66
N LEU A 166 11.66 0.76 14.77
CA LEU A 166 11.49 1.04 13.35
C LEU A 166 11.29 -0.25 12.55
N ILE A 167 10.18 -0.40 11.85
CA ILE A 167 9.95 -1.48 10.89
C ILE A 167 10.10 -0.92 9.48
N GLN A 168 11.05 -1.43 8.70
CA GLN A 168 11.24 -1.03 7.30
C GLN A 168 10.83 -2.16 6.37
N ILE A 169 9.93 -1.86 5.45
CA ILE A 169 9.56 -2.79 4.37
C ILE A 169 10.37 -2.44 3.14
N ARG A 170 11.07 -3.42 2.55
CA ARG A 170 11.88 -3.23 1.34
C ARG A 170 11.72 -4.38 0.36
N ARG A 171 11.98 -4.10 -0.92
CA ARG A 171 12.04 -5.14 -1.95
C ARG A 171 13.36 -5.91 -1.90
N ASN A 172 14.46 -5.19 -1.69
CA ASN A 172 15.81 -5.72 -1.68
C ASN A 172 16.49 -5.49 -0.33
N THR A 173 17.38 -6.40 0.05
CA THR A 173 18.26 -6.20 1.22
C THR A 173 19.22 -5.06 0.89
N PRO A 174 19.34 -4.03 1.75
CA PRO A 174 20.33 -2.97 1.52
C PRO A 174 21.75 -3.55 1.58
N GLY A 175 22.65 -3.05 0.73
CA GLY A 175 24.04 -3.51 0.66
C GLY A 175 24.93 -3.09 1.84
N SER A 176 24.38 -2.42 2.85
CA SER A 176 25.14 -1.83 3.94
C SER A 176 25.37 -2.81 5.09
N PRO A 177 26.45 -2.65 5.88
CA PRO A 177 26.72 -3.49 7.04
C PRO A 177 25.62 -3.36 8.09
N VAL A 178 25.25 -4.49 8.71
CA VAL A 178 24.24 -4.57 9.79
C VAL A 178 24.50 -3.57 10.93
N GLY A 179 25.77 -3.27 11.24
CA GLY A 179 26.15 -2.30 12.27
C GLY A 179 25.71 -0.85 11.98
N GLU A 180 25.47 -0.49 10.72
CA GLU A 180 24.89 0.81 10.35
C GLU A 180 23.37 0.84 10.48
N MET A 181 22.73 -0.34 10.53
CA MET A 181 21.28 -0.52 10.61
C MET A 181 20.78 -0.78 12.04
N ALA A 182 21.70 -0.98 12.99
CA ALA A 182 21.45 -1.31 14.38
C ALA A 182 22.25 -0.46 15.39
N PRO A 183 22.35 0.88 15.25
CA PRO A 183 23.26 1.68 16.07
C PRO A 183 22.84 1.75 17.56
N THR A 184 21.56 1.54 17.87
CA THR A 184 21.04 1.48 19.25
C THR A 184 19.83 0.55 19.29
N GLY A 185 19.99 -0.70 19.73
CA GLY A 185 18.89 -1.62 19.99
C GLY A 185 18.90 -2.92 19.19
N ASN A 186 17.81 -3.69 19.30
CA ASN A 186 17.66 -4.99 18.65
C ASN A 186 17.54 -4.84 17.13
N PHE A 187 18.20 -5.71 16.37
CA PHE A 187 18.08 -5.74 14.91
C PHE A 187 17.70 -7.14 14.43
N GLN A 188 16.66 -7.22 13.60
CA GLN A 188 16.18 -8.48 13.04
C GLN A 188 15.69 -8.31 11.61
N THR A 189 15.73 -9.40 10.85
CA THR A 189 15.29 -9.43 9.44
C THR A 189 14.25 -10.53 9.26
N ILE A 190 13.14 -10.18 8.61
CA ILE A 190 12.11 -11.10 8.12
C ILE A 190 12.26 -11.17 6.59
N GLY A 191 12.80 -12.27 6.09
CA GLY A 191 13.14 -12.46 4.69
C GLY A 191 12.15 -13.33 3.91
N PRO A 192 12.44 -13.61 2.63
CA PRO A 192 11.61 -14.46 1.78
C PRO A 192 11.36 -15.87 2.35
N SER A 193 12.31 -16.45 3.08
CA SER A 193 12.17 -17.77 3.71
C SER A 193 11.07 -17.79 4.76
N GLU A 194 11.02 -16.78 5.62
CA GLU A 194 9.99 -16.65 6.66
C GLU A 194 8.65 -16.19 6.06
N LEU A 195 8.70 -15.38 5.00
CA LEU A 195 7.52 -14.83 4.33
C LEU A 195 6.77 -15.84 3.46
N ARG A 196 7.38 -16.96 3.08
CA ARG A 196 6.67 -18.06 2.39
C ARG A 196 5.60 -18.65 3.31
N PHE A 197 4.44 -18.92 2.72
CA PHE A 197 3.43 -19.74 3.35
C PHE A 197 3.93 -21.16 3.51
N THR A 198 3.76 -21.68 4.72
CA THR A 198 3.88 -23.09 5.04
C THR A 198 2.79 -23.91 4.35
N SER A 199 2.97 -25.23 4.25
CA SER A 199 1.95 -26.12 3.70
C SER A 199 0.61 -26.00 4.42
N ASN A 200 0.63 -25.77 5.74
CA ASN A 200 -0.58 -25.56 6.52
C ASN A 200 -1.29 -24.24 6.14
N GLU A 201 -0.53 -23.15 6.00
CA GLU A 201 -1.07 -21.85 5.56
C GLU A 201 -1.65 -21.94 4.13
N VAL A 202 -1.02 -22.69 3.22
CA VAL A 202 -1.54 -22.94 1.87
C VAL A 202 -2.89 -23.68 1.92
N GLN A 203 -3.01 -24.73 2.74
CA GLN A 203 -4.27 -25.46 2.92
C GLN A 203 -5.38 -24.58 3.48
N GLN A 204 -5.05 -23.71 4.46
CA GLN A 204 -6.00 -22.75 5.00
C GLN A 204 -6.50 -21.78 3.93
N ILE A 205 -5.64 -21.30 3.04
CA ILE A 205 -6.05 -20.42 1.94
C ILE A 205 -6.95 -21.14 0.94
N LEU A 206 -6.67 -22.39 0.60
CA LEU A 206 -7.54 -23.20 -0.25
C LEU A 206 -8.93 -23.36 0.39
N ALA A 207 -8.98 -23.67 1.68
CA ALA A 207 -10.24 -23.80 2.42
C ALA A 207 -11.04 -22.48 2.46
N ILE A 208 -10.37 -21.34 2.71
CA ILE A 208 -11.00 -20.00 2.68
C ILE A 208 -11.61 -19.70 1.30
N ASN A 209 -11.00 -20.19 0.23
CA ASN A 209 -11.50 -20.03 -1.15
C ASN A 209 -12.49 -21.15 -1.57
N GLY A 210 -12.92 -22.02 -0.65
CA GLY A 210 -13.89 -23.09 -0.93
C GLY A 210 -13.34 -24.22 -1.82
N LEU A 211 -12.02 -24.37 -1.91
CA LEU A 211 -11.36 -25.40 -2.71
C LEU A 211 -11.04 -26.64 -1.87
N SER A 212 -11.23 -27.82 -2.46
CA SER A 212 -10.79 -29.09 -1.86
C SER A 212 -9.30 -29.29 -2.02
N VAL A 213 -8.62 -29.65 -0.93
CA VAL A 213 -7.19 -29.97 -0.90
C VAL A 213 -6.89 -31.30 -1.61
N ASP A 214 -7.89 -32.15 -1.85
CA ASP A 214 -7.68 -33.51 -2.40
C ASP A 214 -7.70 -33.57 -3.93
N SER A 215 -7.86 -32.44 -4.61
CA SER A 215 -7.82 -32.39 -6.08
C SER A 215 -6.37 -32.43 -6.57
N ASP A 216 -6.00 -33.46 -7.36
CA ASP A 216 -4.65 -33.62 -7.91
C ASP A 216 -4.23 -32.44 -8.81
N GLU A 217 -5.18 -31.83 -9.53
CA GLU A 217 -4.94 -30.66 -10.38
C GLU A 217 -4.66 -29.41 -9.54
N THR A 218 -5.45 -29.17 -8.48
CA THR A 218 -5.21 -28.09 -7.52
C THR A 218 -3.85 -28.27 -6.85
N ASN A 219 -3.50 -29.47 -6.42
CA ASN A 219 -2.21 -29.75 -5.78
C ASN A 219 -1.02 -29.52 -6.74
N LYS A 220 -1.15 -29.89 -8.02
CA LYS A 220 -0.11 -29.66 -9.03
C LYS A 220 0.15 -28.18 -9.24
N ILE A 221 -0.89 -27.38 -9.50
CA ILE A 221 -0.72 -25.95 -9.75
C ILE A 221 -0.30 -25.21 -8.47
N MET A 222 -0.78 -25.60 -7.29
CA MET A 222 -0.36 -24.97 -6.03
C MET A 222 1.10 -25.24 -5.65
N LYS A 223 1.67 -26.38 -6.07
CA LYS A 223 3.10 -26.65 -5.90
C LYS A 223 3.98 -25.67 -6.68
N SER A 224 3.51 -25.17 -7.84
CA SER A 224 4.26 -24.17 -8.63
C SER A 224 4.39 -22.83 -7.89
N ALA A 225 3.45 -22.52 -6.99
CA ALA A 225 3.48 -21.32 -6.17
C ALA A 225 4.62 -21.33 -5.13
N GLN A 226 5.15 -22.50 -4.77
CA GLN A 226 6.25 -22.67 -3.78
C GLN A 226 6.03 -21.90 -2.46
N GLY A 227 4.77 -21.79 -2.02
CA GLY A 227 4.39 -21.03 -0.82
C GLY A 227 4.47 -19.51 -0.98
N TRP A 228 4.75 -18.96 -2.16
CA TRP A 228 4.78 -17.52 -2.39
C TRP A 228 3.38 -16.90 -2.17
N PRO A 229 3.19 -15.98 -1.21
CA PRO A 229 1.86 -15.51 -0.84
C PRO A 229 0.97 -15.01 -1.98
N ALA A 230 1.48 -14.14 -2.86
CA ALA A 230 0.68 -13.65 -3.98
C ALA A 230 0.35 -14.74 -5.00
N ALA A 231 1.27 -15.64 -5.31
CA ALA A 231 1.01 -16.73 -6.25
C ALA A 231 -0.06 -17.69 -5.70
N VAL A 232 0.07 -18.08 -4.42
CA VAL A 232 -0.90 -18.93 -3.71
C VAL A 232 -2.30 -18.29 -3.74
N GLN A 233 -2.40 -17.01 -3.40
CA GLN A 233 -3.68 -16.28 -3.36
C GLN A 233 -4.31 -16.12 -4.76
N LEU A 234 -3.50 -15.80 -5.77
CA LEU A 234 -3.97 -15.63 -7.14
C LEU A 234 -4.43 -16.94 -7.77
N ILE A 235 -3.67 -18.03 -7.57
CA ILE A 235 -4.04 -19.36 -8.05
C ILE A 235 -5.31 -19.84 -7.34
N ALA A 236 -5.39 -19.70 -6.01
CA ALA A 236 -6.58 -20.08 -5.25
C ALA A 236 -7.83 -19.30 -5.71
N ARG A 237 -7.72 -17.98 -5.94
CA ARG A 237 -8.80 -17.17 -6.50
C ARG A 237 -9.20 -17.61 -7.91
N GLY A 238 -8.21 -17.85 -8.78
CA GLY A 238 -8.47 -18.27 -10.15
C GLY A 238 -9.25 -19.58 -10.17
N LEU A 239 -8.79 -20.57 -9.42
CA LEU A 239 -9.45 -21.87 -9.29
C LEU A 239 -10.87 -21.75 -8.71
N SER A 240 -11.09 -20.90 -7.69
CA SER A 240 -12.44 -20.73 -7.11
C SER A 240 -13.43 -20.07 -8.07
N LYS A 241 -12.94 -19.30 -9.04
CA LYS A 241 -13.74 -18.73 -10.15
C LYS A 241 -13.84 -19.65 -11.37
N GLY A 242 -13.32 -20.87 -11.30
CA GLY A 242 -13.35 -21.84 -12.40
C GLY A 242 -12.35 -21.55 -13.52
N ALA A 243 -11.32 -20.72 -13.27
CA ALA A 243 -10.26 -20.50 -14.24
C ALA A 243 -9.48 -21.81 -14.45
N GLN A 244 -9.29 -22.17 -15.72
CA GLN A 244 -8.33 -23.20 -16.10
C GLN A 244 -7.00 -22.50 -16.36
N PHE A 245 -5.96 -22.90 -15.62
CA PHE A 245 -4.61 -22.42 -15.86
C PHE A 245 -4.04 -23.22 -17.04
N ASP A 246 -4.06 -22.63 -18.23
CA ASP A 246 -3.45 -23.22 -19.43
C ASP A 246 -1.92 -23.34 -19.29
N THR A 247 -1.33 -22.47 -18.47
CA THR A 247 0.10 -22.50 -18.13
C THR A 247 0.38 -23.62 -17.12
N SER A 248 1.34 -24.49 -17.44
CA SER A 248 1.74 -25.61 -16.60
C SER A 248 2.46 -25.16 -15.32
N ALA A 249 2.47 -26.04 -14.31
CA ALA A 249 3.21 -25.81 -13.08
C ALA A 249 4.73 -25.66 -13.34
N GLU A 250 5.24 -26.42 -14.31
CA GLU A 250 6.63 -26.38 -14.76
C GLU A 250 6.98 -25.02 -15.39
N GLU A 251 6.12 -24.47 -16.25
CA GLU A 251 6.31 -23.16 -16.89
C GLU A 251 6.30 -22.01 -15.87
N ILE A 252 5.38 -22.02 -14.90
CA ILE A 252 5.36 -21.01 -13.83
C ILE A 252 6.65 -21.10 -13.01
N SER A 253 7.06 -22.31 -12.61
CA SER A 253 8.23 -22.49 -11.76
C SER A 253 9.56 -22.14 -12.43
N SER A 254 9.64 -22.27 -13.75
CA SER A 254 10.83 -21.99 -14.56
C SER A 254 10.88 -20.57 -15.11
N SER A 255 9.80 -19.80 -14.98
CA SER A 255 9.71 -18.42 -15.44
C SER A 255 10.59 -17.47 -14.63
N ILE A 256 11.15 -16.48 -15.33
CA ILE A 256 11.87 -15.35 -14.72
C ILE A 256 10.89 -14.41 -13.99
N GLU A 257 9.63 -14.32 -14.46
CA GLU A 257 8.56 -13.52 -13.86
C GLU A 257 7.30 -14.38 -13.60
N PRO A 258 7.32 -15.33 -12.63
CA PRO A 258 6.21 -16.27 -12.41
C PRO A 258 4.90 -15.56 -12.06
N LEU A 259 4.97 -14.51 -11.24
CA LEU A 259 3.78 -13.74 -10.86
C LEU A 259 3.13 -13.04 -12.05
N ARG A 260 3.91 -12.60 -13.03
CA ARG A 260 3.35 -11.93 -14.21
C ARG A 260 2.51 -12.89 -15.03
N LEU A 261 3.01 -14.10 -15.26
CA LEU A 261 2.25 -15.17 -15.92
C LEU A 261 0.95 -15.48 -15.17
N ILE A 262 1.02 -15.65 -13.84
CA ILE A 262 -0.17 -15.90 -13.01
C ILE A 262 -1.16 -14.74 -13.09
N VAL A 263 -0.69 -13.49 -13.02
CA VAL A 263 -1.54 -12.30 -13.12
C VAL A 263 -2.19 -12.20 -14.49
N GLU A 264 -1.47 -12.49 -15.57
CA GLU A 264 -2.02 -12.50 -16.93
C GLU A 264 -3.14 -13.54 -17.08
N GLU A 265 -2.99 -14.73 -16.50
CA GLU A 265 -4.07 -15.73 -16.48
C GLU A 265 -5.27 -15.28 -15.65
N VAL A 266 -5.04 -14.71 -14.47
CA VAL A 266 -6.12 -14.17 -13.62
C VAL A 266 -6.88 -13.06 -14.35
N VAL A 267 -6.18 -12.15 -15.03
CA VAL A 267 -6.79 -11.06 -15.81
C VAL A 267 -7.53 -11.61 -17.05
N ARG A 268 -7.00 -12.64 -17.71
CA ARG A 268 -7.68 -13.31 -18.82
C ARG A 268 -8.99 -13.94 -18.38
N GLY A 269 -9.00 -14.59 -17.21
CA GLY A 269 -10.17 -15.23 -16.60
C GLY A 269 -11.21 -14.29 -16.02
N LEU A 270 -10.97 -12.97 -15.95
CA LEU A 270 -12.00 -12.00 -15.55
C LEU A 270 -13.17 -12.00 -16.54
N THR A 271 -14.40 -11.91 -16.02
CA THR A 271 -15.58 -11.80 -16.88
C THR A 271 -15.58 -10.48 -17.66
N ASP A 272 -16.32 -10.42 -18.76
CA ASP A 272 -16.43 -9.18 -19.55
C ASP A 272 -17.00 -8.02 -18.70
N GLU A 273 -17.92 -8.32 -17.79
CA GLU A 273 -18.47 -7.36 -16.84
C GLU A 273 -17.39 -6.81 -15.90
N GLU A 274 -16.58 -7.69 -15.28
CA GLU A 274 -15.47 -7.26 -14.41
C GLU A 274 -14.46 -6.41 -15.19
N LYS A 275 -14.14 -6.78 -16.44
CA LYS A 275 -13.23 -6.01 -17.31
C LYS A 275 -13.78 -4.62 -17.64
N THR A 276 -15.09 -4.46 -17.83
CA THR A 276 -15.70 -3.14 -18.11
C THR A 276 -15.53 -2.13 -16.96
N GLN A 277 -15.24 -2.61 -15.75
CA GLN A 277 -15.02 -1.81 -14.55
C GLN A 277 -13.54 -1.73 -14.16
N LEU A 278 -12.80 -2.83 -14.13
CA LEU A 278 -11.41 -2.85 -13.66
C LEU A 278 -10.44 -2.20 -14.64
N VAL A 279 -10.65 -2.38 -15.95
CA VAL A 279 -9.73 -1.88 -16.97
C VAL A 279 -9.67 -0.34 -16.98
N PRO A 280 -10.77 0.42 -16.99
CA PRO A 280 -10.70 1.89 -16.91
C PRO A 280 -10.10 2.41 -15.59
N LEU A 281 -10.40 1.74 -14.46
CA LEU A 281 -9.86 2.13 -13.15
C LEU A 281 -8.34 1.94 -13.05
N SER A 282 -7.74 1.12 -13.91
CA SER A 282 -6.28 0.94 -13.94
C SER A 282 -5.50 2.21 -14.32
N ALA A 283 -6.19 3.21 -14.90
CA ALA A 283 -5.61 4.51 -15.27
C ALA A 283 -5.17 5.37 -14.07
N VAL A 284 -5.64 5.06 -12.86
CA VAL A 284 -5.30 5.78 -11.63
C VAL A 284 -4.64 4.85 -10.61
N THR A 285 -3.74 5.38 -9.79
CA THR A 285 -2.99 4.59 -8.80
C THR A 285 -3.84 4.13 -7.62
N ASP A 286 -4.78 4.98 -7.23
CA ASP A 286 -5.75 4.83 -6.16
C ASP A 286 -6.95 5.72 -6.48
N PHE A 287 -8.11 5.41 -5.91
CA PHE A 287 -9.34 6.11 -6.21
C PHE A 287 -10.32 6.09 -5.05
N THR A 288 -11.14 7.14 -4.94
CA THR A 288 -12.34 7.17 -4.11
C THR A 288 -13.51 6.57 -4.88
N SER A 289 -14.61 6.28 -4.17
CA SER A 289 -15.89 5.91 -4.80
C SER A 289 -16.36 6.95 -5.82
N GLU A 290 -16.17 8.24 -5.53
CA GLU A 290 -16.56 9.32 -6.43
C GLU A 290 -15.73 9.33 -7.72
N LEU A 291 -14.41 9.20 -7.62
CA LEU A 291 -13.54 9.11 -8.79
C LEU A 291 -13.88 7.88 -9.64
N ALA A 292 -14.11 6.73 -9.00
CA ALA A 292 -14.55 5.52 -9.70
C ALA A 292 -15.88 5.74 -10.43
N GLN A 293 -16.84 6.43 -9.80
CA GLN A 293 -18.11 6.77 -10.45
C GLN A 293 -17.93 7.66 -11.67
N LYS A 294 -17.04 8.67 -11.60
CA LYS A 294 -16.76 9.53 -12.76
C LYS A 294 -16.10 8.75 -13.90
N ILE A 295 -15.12 7.89 -13.60
CA ILE A 295 -14.41 7.10 -14.63
C ILE A 295 -15.33 6.04 -15.27
N LEU A 296 -16.14 5.35 -14.47
CA LEU A 296 -16.96 4.23 -14.93
C LEU A 296 -18.33 4.62 -15.48
N GLY A 297 -18.86 5.77 -15.06
CA GLY A 297 -20.18 6.25 -15.46
C GLY A 297 -21.25 5.18 -15.18
N LYS A 298 -21.97 4.77 -16.24
CA LYS A 298 -23.04 3.76 -16.17
C LYS A 298 -22.59 2.38 -15.68
N ASN A 299 -21.30 2.07 -15.77
CA ASN A 299 -20.75 0.79 -15.32
C ASN A 299 -20.37 0.82 -13.84
N PHE A 300 -20.52 1.94 -13.13
CA PHE A 300 -20.14 2.04 -11.73
C PHE A 300 -21.04 1.17 -10.83
N SER A 301 -20.43 0.37 -9.96
CA SER A 301 -21.12 -0.35 -8.89
C SER A 301 -20.27 -0.30 -7.62
N GLN A 302 -20.76 0.44 -6.62
CA GLN A 302 -20.10 0.52 -5.31
C GLN A 302 -20.02 -0.86 -4.65
N HIS A 303 -21.11 -1.64 -4.73
CA HIS A 303 -21.16 -3.00 -4.21
C HIS A 303 -20.06 -3.90 -4.80
N GLN A 304 -19.82 -3.80 -6.11
CA GLN A 304 -18.80 -4.62 -6.77
C GLN A 304 -17.37 -4.23 -6.32
N ILE A 305 -17.09 -2.93 -6.22
CA ILE A 305 -15.80 -2.43 -5.72
C ILE A 305 -15.56 -2.89 -4.28
N ASP A 306 -16.57 -2.79 -3.42
CA ASP A 306 -16.49 -3.27 -2.03
C ASP A 306 -16.31 -4.79 -1.97
N SER A 307 -16.99 -5.57 -2.83
CA SER A 307 -16.82 -7.02 -2.91
C SER A 307 -15.38 -7.41 -3.25
N TRP A 308 -14.79 -6.79 -4.27
CA TRP A 308 -13.40 -7.07 -4.65
C TRP A 308 -12.39 -6.63 -3.59
N ALA A 309 -12.64 -5.52 -2.91
CA ALA A 309 -11.80 -5.06 -1.81
C ALA A 309 -11.91 -6.00 -0.60
N PHE A 310 -13.11 -6.52 -0.32
CA PHE A 310 -13.35 -7.52 0.70
C PHE A 310 -12.64 -8.84 0.39
N GLU A 311 -12.69 -9.29 -0.86
CA GLU A 311 -11.95 -10.45 -1.40
C GLU A 311 -10.42 -10.25 -1.44
N GLY A 312 -9.93 -9.01 -1.32
CA GLY A 312 -8.51 -8.68 -1.09
C GLY A 312 -7.49 -9.00 -2.18
N SER A 313 -7.90 -9.70 -3.24
CA SER A 313 -6.97 -10.28 -4.22
C SER A 313 -6.86 -9.46 -5.48
N LEU A 314 -7.82 -8.59 -5.78
CA LEU A 314 -7.74 -7.60 -6.85
C LEU A 314 -7.49 -6.18 -6.31
N LEU A 315 -8.23 -5.80 -5.25
CA LEU A 315 -8.19 -4.48 -4.66
C LEU A 315 -7.89 -4.53 -3.16
N SER A 316 -7.39 -3.41 -2.65
CA SER A 316 -7.26 -3.11 -1.22
C SER A 316 -8.02 -1.82 -0.89
N LYS A 317 -8.42 -1.66 0.38
CA LYS A 317 -9.17 -0.51 0.90
C LYS A 317 -8.42 0.13 2.07
N SER A 318 -8.45 1.46 2.21
CA SER A 318 -7.86 2.15 3.37
C SER A 318 -8.78 2.16 4.58
N SER A 319 -8.21 2.37 5.77
CA SER A 319 -8.91 2.34 7.07
C SER A 319 -9.56 3.67 7.48
N SER A 320 -9.93 4.54 6.53
CA SER A 320 -10.43 5.91 6.77
C SER A 320 -11.95 6.02 6.60
N ASP A 321 -12.55 7.05 7.20
CA ASP A 321 -14.00 7.36 7.07
C ASP A 321 -14.41 7.56 5.59
N GLU A 322 -13.53 8.20 4.80
CA GLU A 322 -13.58 8.18 3.35
C GLU A 322 -12.53 7.20 2.81
N PRO A 323 -12.92 5.97 2.44
CA PRO A 323 -11.98 4.95 2.03
C PRO A 323 -11.46 5.19 0.60
N TYR A 324 -10.15 4.99 0.44
CA TYR A 324 -9.50 4.89 -0.85
C TYR A 324 -9.34 3.42 -1.23
N TYR A 325 -9.51 3.13 -2.52
CA TYR A 325 -9.33 1.82 -3.10
C TYR A 325 -8.08 1.81 -3.97
N LYS A 326 -7.40 0.67 -4.01
CA LYS A 326 -6.20 0.49 -4.81
C LYS A 326 -6.15 -0.91 -5.42
N ILE A 327 -6.02 -0.96 -6.75
CA ILE A 327 -5.72 -2.19 -7.48
C ILE A 327 -4.26 -2.58 -7.18
N HIS A 328 -4.02 -3.86 -6.87
CA HIS A 328 -2.65 -4.35 -6.65
C HIS A 328 -1.78 -4.10 -7.88
N SER A 329 -0.55 -3.64 -7.69
CA SER A 329 0.24 -3.04 -8.79
C SER A 329 0.44 -3.94 -9.99
N LEU A 330 0.74 -5.23 -9.81
CA LEU A 330 0.92 -6.17 -10.92
C LEU A 330 -0.38 -6.36 -11.72
N ILE A 331 -1.51 -6.44 -11.01
CA ILE A 331 -2.83 -6.57 -11.63
C ILE A 331 -3.17 -5.28 -12.37
N ARG A 332 -2.88 -4.12 -11.77
CA ARG A 332 -3.05 -2.81 -12.40
C ARG A 332 -2.23 -2.71 -13.68
N GLU A 333 -0.97 -3.15 -13.67
CA GLU A 333 -0.10 -3.15 -14.86
C GLU A 333 -0.67 -4.00 -15.99
N ALA A 334 -1.14 -5.21 -15.70
CA ALA A 334 -1.78 -6.08 -16.69
C ALA A 334 -3.10 -5.49 -17.22
N LEU A 335 -3.95 -4.94 -16.34
CA LEU A 335 -5.18 -4.24 -16.73
C LEU A 335 -4.91 -2.96 -17.54
N TYR A 336 -3.86 -2.22 -17.20
CA TYR A 336 -3.46 -1.01 -17.89
C TYR A 336 -2.90 -1.32 -19.29
N ALA A 337 -2.17 -2.41 -19.44
CA ALA A 337 -1.75 -2.91 -20.75
C ALA A 337 -2.96 -3.27 -21.62
N GLU A 338 -4.04 -3.80 -21.03
CA GLU A 338 -5.31 -4.01 -21.73
C GLU A 338 -6.00 -2.69 -22.10
N LEU A 339 -6.05 -1.72 -21.18
CA LEU A 339 -6.61 -0.38 -21.43
C LEU A 339 -5.87 0.32 -22.58
N ALA A 340 -4.54 0.21 -22.62
CA ALA A 340 -3.69 0.83 -23.63
C ALA A 340 -3.92 0.31 -25.05
N LYS A 341 -4.56 -0.86 -25.23
CA LYS A 341 -4.98 -1.34 -26.55
C LYS A 341 -6.09 -0.50 -27.16
N ASN A 342 -6.81 0.29 -26.36
CA ASN A 342 -7.85 1.21 -26.81
C ASN A 342 -7.51 2.64 -26.38
N GLU A 343 -6.83 3.38 -27.28
CA GLU A 343 -6.37 4.75 -27.01
C GLU A 343 -7.50 5.70 -26.61
N GLU A 344 -8.68 5.56 -27.21
CA GLU A 344 -9.84 6.41 -26.90
C GLU A 344 -10.26 6.27 -25.44
N LYS A 345 -10.43 5.02 -24.97
CA LYS A 345 -10.79 4.74 -23.57
C LYS A 345 -9.69 5.18 -22.61
N LEU A 346 -8.42 4.96 -22.97
CA LEU A 346 -7.28 5.38 -22.16
C LEU A 346 -7.27 6.90 -21.96
N HIS A 347 -7.35 7.67 -23.06
CA HIS A 347 -7.36 9.12 -23.01
C HIS A 347 -8.59 9.64 -22.25
N GLN A 348 -9.76 9.02 -22.43
CA GLN A 348 -10.98 9.37 -21.71
C GLN A 348 -10.83 9.18 -20.20
N ALA A 349 -10.31 8.04 -19.74
CA ALA A 349 -10.11 7.76 -18.32
C ALA A 349 -9.17 8.79 -17.67
N HIS A 350 -8.05 9.11 -18.33
CA HIS A 350 -7.13 10.13 -17.84
C HIS A 350 -7.72 11.55 -17.88
N ARG A 351 -8.50 11.90 -18.92
CA ARG A 351 -9.17 13.22 -18.97
C ARG A 351 -10.14 13.38 -17.81
N THR A 352 -10.94 12.35 -17.52
CA THR A 352 -11.86 12.36 -16.37
C THR A 352 -11.12 12.46 -15.04
N ALA A 353 -10.03 11.71 -14.85
CA ALA A 353 -9.20 11.80 -13.66
C ALA A 353 -8.62 13.22 -13.49
N SER A 354 -8.13 13.82 -14.58
CA SER A 354 -7.62 15.19 -14.59
C SER A 354 -8.68 16.21 -14.15
N GLN A 355 -9.92 16.07 -14.60
CA GLN A 355 -11.05 16.92 -14.20
C GLN A 355 -11.37 16.77 -12.72
N TYR A 356 -11.47 15.53 -12.24
CA TYR A 356 -11.71 15.26 -10.84
C TYR A 356 -10.64 15.87 -9.91
N TYR A 357 -9.36 15.71 -10.25
CA TYR A 357 -8.29 16.26 -9.42
C TYR A 357 -8.21 17.79 -9.47
N GLU A 358 -8.66 18.43 -10.54
CA GLU A 358 -8.79 19.90 -10.58
C GLU A 358 -9.86 20.37 -9.59
N GLU A 359 -11.04 19.74 -9.61
CA GLU A 359 -12.16 20.06 -8.72
C GLU A 359 -11.82 19.83 -7.24
N ASN A 360 -10.98 18.84 -6.95
CA ASN A 360 -10.53 18.49 -5.60
C ASN A 360 -9.21 19.17 -5.18
N LEU A 361 -8.83 20.27 -5.85
CA LEU A 361 -7.65 21.09 -5.51
C LEU A 361 -6.33 20.31 -5.45
N ASN A 362 -6.17 19.30 -6.32
CA ASN A 362 -4.94 18.54 -6.49
C ASN A 362 -4.30 18.84 -7.87
N PRO A 363 -3.63 20.00 -8.02
CA PRO A 363 -3.15 20.47 -9.32
C PRO A 363 -2.09 19.56 -9.93
N THR A 364 -1.26 18.92 -9.11
CA THR A 364 -0.22 17.99 -9.57
C THR A 364 -0.81 16.80 -10.30
N LEU A 365 -1.73 16.06 -9.66
CA LEU A 365 -2.38 14.90 -10.29
C LEU A 365 -3.27 15.33 -11.46
N SER A 366 -3.92 16.49 -11.34
CA SER A 366 -4.72 17.05 -12.44
C SER A 366 -3.89 17.26 -13.70
N MET A 367 -2.72 17.90 -13.56
CA MET A 367 -1.81 18.18 -14.66
C MET A 367 -1.18 16.89 -15.22
N GLU A 368 -0.74 15.97 -14.36
CA GLU A 368 -0.20 14.67 -14.76
C GLU A 368 -1.20 13.88 -15.62
N HIS A 369 -2.45 13.78 -15.18
CA HIS A 369 -3.48 13.11 -15.96
C HIS A 369 -3.91 13.89 -17.21
N ALA A 370 -3.81 15.22 -17.23
CA ALA A 370 -4.03 16.00 -18.46
C ALA A 370 -2.98 15.63 -19.53
N PHE A 371 -1.72 15.48 -19.13
CA PHE A 371 -0.64 15.02 -20.00
C PHE A 371 -0.91 13.62 -20.55
N PHE A 372 -1.24 12.65 -19.68
CA PHE A 372 -1.54 11.27 -20.11
C PHE A 372 -2.80 11.16 -20.97
N SER A 373 -3.75 12.08 -20.84
CA SER A 373 -4.92 12.14 -21.73
C SER A 373 -4.63 12.70 -23.12
N LYS A 374 -3.39 13.18 -23.37
CA LYS A 374 -2.98 13.94 -24.56
C LYS A 374 -3.82 15.21 -24.82
N ASP A 375 -4.50 15.72 -23.80
CA ASP A 375 -5.20 17.01 -23.84
C ASP A 375 -4.23 18.15 -23.51
N TYR A 376 -3.39 18.49 -24.48
CA TYR A 376 -2.33 19.49 -24.29
C TYR A 376 -2.89 20.88 -23.99
N GLN A 377 -4.09 21.22 -24.49
CA GLN A 377 -4.75 22.49 -24.16
C GLN A 377 -5.10 22.55 -22.67
N ARG A 378 -5.65 21.47 -22.12
CA ARG A 378 -5.93 21.37 -20.68
C ARG A 378 -4.64 21.37 -19.86
N PHE A 379 -3.61 20.64 -20.28
CA PHE A 379 -2.31 20.62 -19.62
C PHE A 379 -1.70 22.03 -19.53
N GLU A 380 -1.65 22.77 -20.66
CA GLU A 380 -1.15 24.15 -20.69
C GLU A 380 -1.96 25.09 -19.80
N ARG A 381 -3.29 24.96 -19.79
CA ARG A 381 -4.17 25.78 -18.93
C ARG A 381 -3.85 25.54 -17.45
N LEU A 382 -3.73 24.28 -17.04
CA LEU A 382 -3.43 23.92 -15.65
C LEU A 382 -2.02 24.40 -15.25
N PHE A 383 -1.04 24.30 -16.16
CA PHE A 383 0.32 24.77 -15.93
C PHE A 383 0.42 26.29 -15.74
N ARG A 384 -0.48 27.08 -16.35
CA ARG A 384 -0.48 28.55 -16.22
C ARG A 384 -1.20 29.07 -14.98
N VAL A 385 -2.03 28.24 -14.34
CA VAL A 385 -2.90 28.63 -13.21
C VAL A 385 -2.35 28.17 -11.86
N GLY A 386 -1.53 27.11 -11.85
CA GLY A 386 -0.75 26.69 -10.67
C GLY A 386 0.56 27.45 -10.55
#